data_AF-A0A2V7U712-F1
#
_entry.id   AF-A0A2V7U712-F1
#
_cell.length_a   1.000
_cell.length_b   1.000
_cell.length_c   1.000
_cell.angle_alpha   90.00
_cell.angle_beta   90.00
_cell.angle_gamma   90.00
#
_symmetry.space_group_name_H-M   'P 1'
#
loop_
_entity.id
_entity.type
_entity.pdbx_description
1 polymer ?
#
loop_
_entity_poly.entity_id
_entity_poly.type
_entity_poly.pdbx_seq_one_letter_code
_entity_poly.pdbx_strand_id
1 'polypeptide(L)'
;MLIATGRYIGEGFDDARLDTLFLAMPVSWKGTLVQYAGRLQRLHPGKTEVRIYDYVDRDVPMLSRMFEKRLRGYRAIGYARGPAPLRREIGGAPLEALDTLEAPE
;
A
#
# COMPACT_ATOMS: atom_id res chain seq x y z
N MET A 1 7.25 -14.04 -1.16
CA MET A 1 7.52 -12.60 -1.18
C MET A 1 8.26 -12.25 -2.47
N LEU A 2 7.82 -11.21 -3.17
CA LEU A 2 8.44 -10.72 -4.40
C LEU A 2 8.83 -9.25 -4.20
N ILE A 3 10.02 -8.86 -4.68
CA ILE A 3 10.47 -7.47 -4.70
C ILE A 3 10.71 -7.09 -6.15
N ALA A 4 10.09 -6.01 -6.61
CA ALA A 4 10.17 -5.56 -7.99
C ALA A 4 9.96 -4.05 -8.12
N THR A 5 10.50 -3.47 -9.18
CA THR A 5 10.24 -2.07 -9.54
C THR A 5 8.92 -1.93 -10.29
N GLY A 6 8.38 -0.72 -10.34
CA GLY A 6 7.07 -0.46 -10.94
C GLY A 6 6.93 -0.89 -12.40
N ARG A 7 8.01 -0.86 -13.19
CA ARG A 7 8.02 -1.32 -14.60
C ARG A 7 7.78 -2.83 -14.70
N TYR A 8 8.45 -3.61 -13.86
CA TYR A 8 8.34 -5.07 -13.87
C TYR A 8 6.96 -5.56 -13.42
N ILE A 9 6.39 -4.90 -12.39
CA ILE A 9 5.00 -5.17 -11.97
C ILE A 9 4.00 -4.67 -13.01
N GLY A 10 4.32 -3.63 -13.79
CA GLY A 10 3.43 -3.04 -14.77
C GLY A 10 3.17 -3.91 -16.01
N GLU A 11 4.18 -4.63 -16.51
CA GLU A 11 4.15 -5.16 -17.89
C GLU A 11 3.76 -6.64 -18.03
N GLY A 12 3.90 -7.50 -17.00
CA GLY A 12 3.69 -8.94 -17.23
C GLY A 12 3.59 -9.88 -16.04
N PHE A 13 3.70 -9.39 -14.80
CA PHE A 13 3.75 -10.27 -13.64
C PHE A 13 2.37 -10.87 -13.26
N ASP A 14 2.16 -12.16 -13.49
CA ASP A 14 0.89 -12.86 -13.18
C ASP A 14 1.05 -13.94 -12.12
N ASP A 15 0.75 -13.59 -10.87
CA ASP A 15 0.62 -14.55 -9.78
C ASP A 15 -0.64 -14.24 -8.94
N ALA A 16 -1.68 -15.06 -9.12
CA ALA A 16 -2.95 -14.90 -8.43
C ALA A 16 -2.87 -15.07 -6.91
N ARG A 17 -1.76 -15.60 -6.36
CA ARG A 17 -1.59 -15.78 -4.91
C ARG A 17 -1.32 -14.48 -4.17
N LEU A 18 -0.92 -13.42 -4.87
CA LEU A 18 -0.60 -12.14 -4.22
C LEU A 18 -1.85 -11.51 -3.60
N ASP A 19 -1.79 -11.23 -2.30
CA ASP A 19 -2.84 -10.57 -1.53
C ASP A 19 -2.38 -9.25 -0.89
N THR A 20 -1.06 -9.00 -0.83
CA THR A 20 -0.49 -7.87 -0.10
C THR A 20 0.53 -7.11 -0.94
N LEU A 21 0.39 -5.78 -0.98
CA LEU A 21 1.34 -4.86 -1.62
C LEU A 21 1.98 -3.93 -0.59
N PHE A 22 3.31 -3.86 -0.62
CA PHE A 22 4.08 -2.82 0.09
C PHE A 22 4.49 -1.76 -0.93
N LEU A 23 3.82 -0.61 -0.89
CA LEU A 23 4.07 0.51 -1.78
C LEU A 23 5.05 1.49 -1.14
N ALA A 24 6.33 1.35 -1.49
CA ALA A 24 7.40 2.24 -1.03
C ALA A 24 7.86 3.26 -2.10
N MET A 25 7.20 3.28 -3.27
CA MET A 25 7.58 4.14 -4.39
C MET A 25 6.71 5.40 -4.42
N PRO A 26 7.28 6.58 -4.79
CA PRO A 26 6.53 7.80 -4.98
C PRO A 26 5.76 7.74 -6.31
N VAL A 27 4.67 6.99 -6.34
CA VAL A 27 3.73 6.92 -7.47
C VAL A 27 2.37 7.45 -7.03
N SER A 28 1.67 8.16 -7.92
CA SER A 28 0.31 8.62 -7.64
C SER A 28 -0.59 8.62 -8.87
N TRP A 29 -0.14 8.01 -9.97
CA TRP A 29 -0.96 7.92 -11.17
C TRP A 29 -2.05 6.86 -10.96
N LYS A 30 -3.31 7.25 -11.20
CA LYS A 30 -4.48 6.38 -10.97
C LYS A 30 -4.36 5.08 -11.75
N GLY A 31 -3.90 5.12 -13.00
CA GLY A 31 -3.72 3.94 -13.85
C GLY A 31 -2.80 2.91 -13.22
N THR A 32 -1.66 3.33 -12.67
CA THR A 32 -0.72 2.44 -11.98
C THR A 32 -1.34 1.80 -10.74
N LEU A 33 -2.06 2.57 -9.91
CA LEU A 33 -2.70 2.02 -8.71
C LEU A 33 -3.79 1.00 -9.06
N VAL A 34 -4.58 1.27 -10.11
CA VAL A 34 -5.60 0.34 -10.61
C VAL A 34 -4.94 -0.94 -11.12
N GLN A 35 -3.84 -0.84 -11.86
CA GLN A 35 -3.08 -2.00 -12.33
C GLN A 35 -2.53 -2.84 -11.17
N TYR A 36 -1.93 -2.19 -10.16
CA TYR A 36 -1.39 -2.89 -9.00
C TYR A 36 -2.50 -3.57 -8.19
N ALA A 37 -3.57 -2.85 -7.89
CA ALA A 37 -4.75 -3.37 -7.21
C ALA A 37 -5.38 -4.55 -7.96
N GLY A 38 -5.52 -4.44 -9.29
CA GLY A 38 -6.11 -5.49 -10.11
C GLY A 38 -5.31 -6.79 -10.09
N ARG A 39 -3.98 -6.72 -10.00
CA ARG A 39 -3.14 -7.92 -9.84
C ARG A 39 -3.37 -8.62 -8.49
N LEU A 40 -3.58 -7.85 -7.43
CA LEU A 40 -3.87 -8.40 -6.09
C LEU A 40 -5.29 -8.98 -5.98
N GLN A 41 -6.27 -8.39 -6.67
CA GLN A 41 -7.68 -8.77 -6.60
C GLN A 41 -8.03 -10.06 -7.37
N ARG A 42 -7.06 -10.72 -8.01
CA ARG A 42 -7.28 -12.01 -8.67
C ARG A 42 -7.74 -13.07 -7.66
N LEU A 43 -8.73 -13.88 -8.06
CA LEU A 43 -9.27 -14.94 -7.21
C LEU A 43 -8.23 -16.05 -7.03
N HIS A 44 -8.06 -16.51 -5.79
CA HIS A 44 -7.22 -17.66 -5.45
C HIS A 44 -7.80 -18.35 -4.21
N PRO A 45 -7.84 -19.70 -4.17
CA PRO A 45 -8.26 -20.43 -2.98
C PRO A 45 -7.46 -20.00 -1.74
N GLY A 46 -8.16 -19.70 -0.64
CA GLY A 46 -7.53 -19.26 0.61
C GLY A 46 -7.20 -17.76 0.69
N LYS A 47 -7.44 -16.97 -0.36
CA LYS A 47 -7.34 -15.51 -0.29
C LYS A 47 -8.61 -14.93 0.30
N THR A 48 -8.52 -14.37 1.51
CA THR A 48 -9.66 -13.82 2.26
C THR A 48 -9.73 -12.30 2.21
N GLU A 49 -8.61 -11.63 1.98
CA GLU A 49 -8.52 -10.17 1.97
C GLU A 49 -7.37 -9.70 1.07
N VAL A 50 -7.39 -8.42 0.70
CA VAL A 50 -6.30 -7.77 -0.04
C VAL A 50 -5.85 -6.53 0.71
N ARG A 51 -4.54 -6.36 0.91
CA ARG A 51 -3.96 -5.29 1.71
C ARG A 51 -2.93 -4.47 0.93
N ILE A 52 -2.93 -3.17 1.18
CA ILE A 52 -1.89 -2.25 0.69
C ILE A 52 -1.30 -1.53 1.90
N TYR A 53 0.00 -1.70 2.11
CA TYR A 53 0.80 -0.91 3.03
C TYR A 53 1.47 0.20 2.22
N ASP A 54 1.03 1.45 2.44
CA ASP A 54 1.52 2.63 1.73
C ASP A 54 2.51 3.37 2.63
N TYR A 55 3.78 3.42 2.24
CA TYR A 55 4.80 4.17 2.96
C TYR A 55 4.72 5.64 2.57
N VAL A 56 4.57 6.50 3.57
CA VAL A 56 4.32 7.93 3.39
C VAL A 56 5.37 8.71 4.15
N ASP A 57 5.97 9.67 3.46
CA ASP A 57 6.76 10.74 4.05
C ASP A 57 5.94 12.03 3.94
N ARG A 58 5.53 12.57 5.10
CA ARG A 58 4.71 13.78 5.18
C ARG A 58 5.53 15.06 5.24
N ASP A 59 6.80 14.95 5.62
CA ASP A 59 7.71 16.09 5.79
C ASP A 59 8.17 16.62 4.42
N VAL A 60 8.11 15.79 3.38
CA VAL A 60 8.35 16.21 2.00
C VAL A 60 7.03 16.63 1.33
N PRO A 61 6.79 17.93 1.04
CA PRO A 61 5.48 18.41 0.57
C PRO A 61 5.00 17.79 -0.74
N MET A 62 5.92 17.43 -1.63
CA MET A 62 5.60 16.71 -2.87
C MET A 62 5.05 15.31 -2.57
N LEU A 63 5.70 14.56 -1.68
CA LEU A 63 5.31 13.18 -1.33
C LEU A 63 3.98 13.15 -0.59
N SER A 64 3.74 14.13 0.30
CA SER A 64 2.44 14.33 0.95
C SER A 64 1.30 14.53 -0.04
N ARG A 65 1.46 15.43 -1.03
CA ARG A 65 0.46 15.63 -2.11
C ARG A 65 0.24 14.37 -2.96
N MET A 66 1.29 13.57 -3.16
CA MET A 66 1.17 12.29 -3.88
C MET A 66 0.38 11.27 -3.08
N PHE A 67 0.60 11.19 -1.76
CA PHE A 67 -0.19 10.35 -0.87
C PHE A 67 -1.67 10.73 -0.87
N GLU A 68 -2.01 12.02 -0.83
CA GLU A 68 -3.40 12.46 -0.93
C GLU A 68 -4.07 12.03 -2.25
N LYS A 69 -3.33 12.08 -3.36
CA LYS A 69 -3.79 11.55 -4.66
C LYS A 69 -4.01 10.04 -4.59
N ARG A 70 -3.10 9.29 -3.94
CA ARG A 70 -3.26 7.84 -3.73
C ARG A 70 -4.49 7.51 -2.89
N LEU A 71 -4.76 8.24 -1.81
CA LEU A 71 -5.96 8.04 -0.96
C LEU A 71 -7.26 8.13 -1.78
N ARG A 72 -7.36 9.11 -2.69
CA ARG A 72 -8.50 9.19 -3.62
C ARG A 72 -8.55 8.01 -4.58
N GLY A 73 -7.40 7.58 -5.08
CA GLY A 73 -7.28 6.39 -5.92
C GLY A 73 -7.76 5.11 -5.23
N TYR A 74 -7.30 4.86 -3.99
CA TYR A 74 -7.70 3.71 -3.19
C TYR A 74 -9.20 3.66 -2.96
N ARG A 75 -9.81 4.78 -2.54
CA ARG A 75 -11.26 4.88 -2.35
C ARG A 75 -12.04 4.58 -3.63
N ALA A 76 -11.57 5.08 -4.77
CA ALA A 76 -12.21 4.82 -6.06
C ALA A 76 -12.13 3.35 -6.52
N ILE A 77 -11.14 2.59 -6.03
CA ILE A 77 -10.99 1.15 -6.29
C ILE A 77 -11.79 0.30 -5.28
N GLY A 78 -12.29 0.91 -4.21
CA GLY A 78 -13.04 0.22 -3.14
C GLY A 78 -12.21 -0.18 -1.93
N TYR A 79 -10.95 0.28 -1.84
CA TYR A 79 -10.16 0.11 -0.62
C TYR A 79 -10.61 1.09 0.47
N ALA A 80 -10.71 0.57 1.69
CA ALA A 80 -10.91 1.34 2.91
C ALA A 80 -9.65 1.26 3.80
N ARG A 81 -9.50 2.20 4.73
CA ARG A 81 -8.49 2.08 5.78
C ARG A 81 -8.89 0.93 6.71
N GLY A 82 -8.10 -0.13 6.73
CA GLY A 82 -8.24 -1.22 7.69
C GLY A 82 -7.36 -0.99 8.92
N PRO A 83 -7.60 -1.72 10.02
CA PRO A 83 -6.65 -1.77 11.13
C PRO A 83 -5.31 -2.29 10.62
N ALA A 84 -4.19 -1.64 10.95
CA ALA A 84 -2.86 -2.15 10.64
C ALA A 84 -2.55 -3.33 11.59
N PRO A 85 -2.58 -4.59 11.14
CA PRO A 85 -2.45 -5.74 12.02
C PRO A 85 -0.99 -6.23 12.06
N LEU A 86 0.00 -5.36 11.80
CA LEU A 86 1.43 -5.70 11.90
C LEU A 86 1.88 -5.93 13.36
N ARG A 87 0.93 -6.29 14.23
CA ARG A 87 1.08 -6.60 15.65
C ARG A 87 1.38 -8.08 15.91
N ARG A 88 1.21 -8.99 14.94
CA ARG A 88 1.58 -10.40 15.16
C ARG A 88 3.03 -10.67 14.74
N GLU A 89 3.87 -10.76 15.76
CA GLU A 89 4.99 -11.71 15.88
C GLU A 89 6.38 -11.33 15.35
N ILE A 90 6.74 -10.05 15.30
CA ILE A 90 8.16 -9.68 15.28
C ILE A 90 8.48 -8.78 16.49
N GLY A 91 8.94 -9.41 17.57
CA GLY A 91 9.80 -8.77 18.58
C GLY A 91 9.28 -7.50 19.24
N GLY A 92 8.16 -7.58 19.96
CA GLY A 92 8.01 -6.87 21.25
C GLY A 92 8.15 -5.35 21.32
N ALA A 93 8.13 -4.61 20.22
CA ALA A 93 8.04 -3.16 20.22
C ALA A 93 6.99 -2.72 19.19
N PRO A 94 6.04 -1.83 19.54
CA PRO A 94 5.20 -1.20 18.54
C PRO A 94 6.11 -0.53 17.51
N LEU A 95 5.92 -0.79 16.21
CA LEU A 95 6.16 0.27 15.25
C LEU A 95 5.14 1.34 15.63
N GLU A 96 5.55 2.26 16.49
CA GLU A 96 4.91 3.56 16.67
C GLU A 96 4.48 3.99 15.28
N ALA A 97 3.17 4.13 15.08
CA ALA A 97 2.70 4.81 13.90
C ALA A 97 3.44 6.15 13.92
N LEU A 98 4.37 6.37 12.99
CA LEU A 98 5.13 7.61 12.83
C LEU A 98 4.22 8.85 12.66
N ASP A 99 2.90 8.65 12.68
CA ASP A 99 1.83 9.64 12.68
C ASP A 99 1.34 10.08 14.09
N THR A 100 1.97 9.66 15.20
CA THR A 100 1.59 10.10 16.57
C THR A 100 2.62 11.03 17.22
N LEU A 101 3.38 11.78 16.42
CA LEU A 101 3.98 13.01 16.92
C LEU A 101 2.94 14.11 16.76
N GLU A 102 2.17 14.33 17.82
CA GLU A 102 1.48 15.61 18.02
C GLU A 102 2.49 16.74 17.79
N ALA A 103 2.15 17.68 16.92
CA ALA A 103 2.90 18.92 16.80
C ALA A 103 2.88 19.62 18.17
N PRO A 104 4.03 20.03 18.74
CA PRO A 104 4.00 20.88 19.91
C PRO A 104 3.41 22.24 19.52
N GLU A 105 2.64 22.83 20.43
CA GLU A 105 1.98 24.14 20.31
C GLU A 105 2.91 25.28 19.86
#